data_AF-A0A3C0HET3-F1
#
_entry.id   AF-A0A3C0HET3-F1
#
_cell.length_a   1.000
_cell.length_b   1.000
_cell.length_c   1.000
_cell.angle_alpha   90.00
_cell.angle_beta   90.00
_cell.angle_gamma   90.00
#
_symmetry.space_group_name_H-M   'P 1'
#
loop_
_entity.id
_entity.type
_entity.pdbx_description
1 polymer ?
#
loop_
_entity_poly.entity_id
_entity_poly.type
_entity_poly.pdbx_seq_one_letter_code
_entity_poly.pdbx_strand_id
1 'polypeptide(L)'
;MIYEIRNLSAFSRSIGKQVAREGGFTVRELKTYISVKNIKNIVRKYANYKNEAFYIDEERTHLVCEEIFDWLTGVNLAKLASEDYLDCWWDSQKNTMIFKKKYSDEEF
;
A
#
# COMPACT_ATOMS: atom_id res chain seq x y z
N MET A 1 -2.91 -16.09 -17.17
CA MET A 1 -3.15 -15.31 -18.41
C MET A 1 -2.36 -14.01 -18.31
N ILE A 2 -1.74 -13.54 -19.39
CA ILE A 2 -0.95 -12.30 -19.39
C ILE A 2 -1.75 -11.21 -20.10
N TYR A 3 -1.82 -10.02 -19.51
CA TYR A 3 -2.56 -8.85 -20.00
C TYR A 3 -1.62 -7.69 -20.28
N GLU A 4 -1.93 -6.88 -21.30
CA GLU A 4 -1.21 -5.65 -21.62
C GLU A 4 -1.80 -4.44 -20.87
N ILE A 5 -0.94 -3.65 -20.24
CA ILE A 5 -1.32 -2.40 -19.59
C ILE A 5 -1.26 -1.26 -20.61
N ARG A 6 -2.34 -1.06 -21.37
CA ARG A 6 -2.44 -0.01 -22.40
C ARG A 6 -2.23 1.42 -21.87
N ASN A 7 -2.67 1.69 -20.64
CA ASN A 7 -2.50 2.98 -20.00
C ASN A 7 -2.10 2.80 -18.53
N LEU A 8 -0.79 2.89 -18.29
CA LEU A 8 -0.21 2.73 -16.95
C LEU A 8 -0.80 3.70 -15.92
N SER A 9 -1.12 4.93 -16.33
CA SER A 9 -1.68 5.94 -15.42
C SER A 9 -3.13 5.63 -15.04
N ALA A 10 -3.96 5.19 -15.99
CA ALA A 10 -5.34 4.80 -15.73
C ALA A 10 -5.39 3.53 -14.87
N PHE A 11 -4.57 2.53 -15.22
CA PHE A 11 -4.43 1.29 -14.45
C PHE A 11 -4.02 1.57 -13.00
N SER A 12 -2.95 2.35 -12.79
CA SER A 12 -2.46 2.70 -11.46
C SER A 12 -3.50 3.44 -10.61
N ARG A 13 -4.30 4.33 -11.21
CA ARG A 13 -5.41 4.99 -10.49
C ARG A 13 -6.52 4.02 -10.12
N SER A 14 -6.86 3.10 -11.03
CA SER A 14 -7.94 2.13 -10.82
C SER A 14 -7.58 1.14 -9.71
N ILE A 15 -6.41 0.51 -9.81
CA ILE A 15 -5.94 -0.48 -8.83
C ILE A 15 -5.76 0.15 -7.45
N GLY A 16 -5.17 1.35 -7.37
CA GLY A 16 -5.04 2.05 -6.09
C GLY A 16 -6.38 2.36 -5.42
N LYS A 17 -7.39 2.77 -6.20
CA LYS A 17 -8.76 3.00 -5.68
C LYS A 17 -9.41 1.70 -5.20
N GLN A 18 -9.20 0.60 -5.92
CA GLN A 18 -9.76 -0.69 -5.56
C GLN A 18 -9.14 -1.20 -4.25
N VAL A 19 -7.81 -1.17 -4.15
CA VAL A 19 -7.08 -1.55 -2.92
C VAL A 19 -7.51 -0.68 -1.73
N ALA A 20 -7.60 0.64 -1.92
CA ALA A 20 -8.06 1.53 -0.86
C ALA A 20 -9.48 1.17 -0.39
N ARG A 21 -10.41 0.96 -1.33
CA ARG A 21 -11.79 0.60 -1.01
C ARG A 21 -11.88 -0.73 -0.25
N GLU A 22 -11.17 -1.75 -0.70
CA GLU A 22 -11.18 -3.08 -0.06
C GLU A 22 -10.46 -3.06 1.29
N GLY A 23 -9.45 -2.20 1.45
CA GLY A 23 -8.73 -1.97 2.70
C GLY A 23 -9.41 -1.02 3.69
N GLY A 24 -10.61 -0.51 3.38
CA GLY A 24 -11.33 0.42 4.26
C GLY A 24 -10.83 1.87 4.27
N PHE A 25 -9.97 2.25 3.31
CA PHE A 25 -9.46 3.61 3.16
C PHE A 25 -10.33 4.45 2.24
N THR A 26 -10.49 5.72 2.59
CA THR A 26 -11.15 6.71 1.74
C THR A 26 -10.27 7.12 0.56
N VAL A 27 -10.90 7.64 -0.50
CA VAL A 27 -10.16 8.22 -1.65
C VAL A 27 -9.28 9.40 -1.21
N ARG A 28 -9.67 10.12 -0.15
CA ARG A 28 -8.87 11.20 0.41
C ARG A 28 -7.59 10.67 1.04
N GLU A 29 -7.70 9.65 1.89
CA GLU A 29 -6.55 8.99 2.53
C GLU A 29 -5.61 8.39 1.49
N LEU A 30 -6.13 7.66 0.50
CA LEU A 30 -5.33 7.15 -0.62
C LEU A 30 -4.46 8.26 -1.25
N LYS A 31 -5.07 9.41 -1.60
CA LYS A 31 -4.35 10.53 -2.23
C LYS A 31 -3.32 11.18 -1.30
N THR A 32 -3.55 11.15 0.01
CA THR A 32 -2.63 11.69 1.02
C THR A 32 -1.49 10.72 1.32
N TYR A 33 -1.74 9.42 1.35
CA TYR A 33 -0.78 8.40 1.80
C TYR A 33 0.16 7.93 0.69
N ILE A 34 -0.33 7.88 -0.55
CA ILE A 34 0.47 7.40 -1.67
C ILE A 34 0.11 8.12 -2.97
N SER A 35 1.12 8.66 -3.66
CA SER A 35 0.89 9.32 -4.93
C SER A 35 0.66 8.31 -6.06
N VAL A 36 -0.06 8.71 -7.10
CA VAL A 36 -0.19 7.89 -8.33
C VAL A 36 1.18 7.60 -8.96
N LYS A 37 2.20 8.46 -8.75
CA LYS A 37 3.57 8.19 -9.20
C LYS A 37 4.18 7.01 -8.45
N ASN A 38 3.98 6.90 -7.14
CA ASN A 38 4.43 5.75 -6.35
C ASN A 38 3.74 4.46 -6.83
N ILE A 39 2.41 4.50 -7.03
CA ILE A 39 1.67 3.33 -7.54
C ILE A 39 2.20 2.91 -8.92
N LYS A 40 2.47 3.85 -9.83
CA LYS A 40 3.10 3.53 -11.12
C LYS A 40 4.45 2.85 -10.95
N ASN A 41 5.24 3.22 -9.95
CA ASN A 41 6.52 2.57 -9.69
C ASN A 41 6.33 1.15 -9.15
N ILE A 42 5.36 0.92 -8.28
CA ILE A 42 4.98 -0.43 -7.81
C ILE A 42 4.55 -1.29 -9.01
N VAL A 43 3.69 -0.78 -9.88
CA VAL A 43 3.27 -1.50 -11.10
C VAL A 43 4.48 -1.84 -11.98
N ARG A 44 5.42 -0.91 -12.19
CA ARG A 44 6.63 -1.17 -12.97
C ARG A 44 7.59 -2.18 -12.34
N LYS A 45 7.61 -2.26 -11.01
CA LYS A 45 8.44 -3.22 -10.27
C LYS A 45 8.01 -4.67 -10.57
N TYR A 46 6.70 -4.91 -10.70
CA TYR A 46 6.16 -6.26 -10.90
C TYR A 46 5.80 -6.59 -12.36
N ALA A 47 5.40 -5.60 -13.15
CA ALA A 47 5.05 -5.82 -14.55
C ALA A 47 6.29 -6.09 -15.42
N ASN A 48 6.15 -6.97 -16.40
CA ASN A 48 7.18 -7.21 -17.41
C ASN A 48 7.13 -6.12 -18.48
N TYR A 49 8.26 -5.50 -18.77
CA TYR A 49 8.38 -4.56 -19.89
C TYR A 49 8.95 -5.28 -21.12
N LYS A 50 8.19 -5.32 -22.22
CA LYS A 50 8.60 -5.95 -23.48
C LYS A 50 7.96 -5.21 -24.65
N ASN A 51 8.67 -5.07 -25.78
CA ASN A 51 8.16 -4.44 -27.00
C ASN A 51 7.47 -3.08 -26.72
N GLU A 52 8.11 -2.25 -25.91
CA GLU A 52 7.62 -0.92 -25.50
C GLU A 52 6.32 -0.89 -24.67
N ALA A 53 5.81 -2.05 -24.26
CA ALA A 53 4.59 -2.19 -23.47
C ALA A 53 4.83 -2.90 -22.13
N PHE A 54 3.96 -2.64 -21.16
CA PHE A 54 3.93 -3.34 -19.88
C PHE A 54 2.91 -4.48 -19.92
N TYR A 55 3.32 -5.63 -19.40
CA TYR A 55 2.49 -6.83 -19.30
C TYR A 55 2.43 -7.31 -17.86
N ILE A 56 1.26 -7.73 -17.41
CA ILE A 56 1.03 -8.20 -16.05
C ILE A 56 0.09 -9.42 -16.08
N ASP A 57 0.32 -10.35 -15.17
CA ASP A 57 -0.55 -11.48 -14.91
C ASP A 57 -1.24 -11.30 -13.55
N GLU A 58 -2.07 -12.27 -13.18
CA GLU A 58 -2.85 -12.23 -11.94
C GLU A 58 -1.97 -12.25 -10.69
N GLU A 59 -0.94 -13.09 -10.67
CA GLU A 59 0.00 -13.21 -9.54
C GLU A 59 0.73 -11.89 -9.30
N ARG A 60 1.29 -11.28 -10.35
CA ARG A 60 1.93 -9.97 -10.25
C ARG A 60 0.96 -8.86 -9.89
N THR A 61 -0.29 -8.95 -10.35
CA THR A 61 -1.34 -7.99 -9.96
C THR A 61 -1.63 -8.10 -8.47
N HIS A 62 -1.66 -9.31 -7.91
CA HIS A 62 -1.83 -9.51 -6.48
C HIS A 62 -0.68 -8.87 -5.68
N LEU A 63 0.58 -9.07 -6.09
CA LEU A 63 1.74 -8.44 -5.46
C LEU A 63 1.69 -6.91 -5.51
N VAL A 64 1.18 -6.34 -6.61
CA VAL A 64 0.94 -4.89 -6.71
C VAL A 64 -0.10 -4.44 -5.68
N CYS A 65 -1.19 -5.19 -5.52
CA CYS A 65 -2.23 -4.88 -4.55
C CYS A 65 -1.70 -4.94 -3.11
N GLU A 66 -0.94 -5.98 -2.78
CA GLU A 66 -0.31 -6.16 -1.47
C GLU A 66 0.62 -4.98 -1.14
N GLU A 67 1.55 -4.62 -2.03
CA GLU A 67 2.50 -3.52 -1.76
C GLU A 67 1.78 -2.16 -1.64
N ILE A 68 0.70 -1.91 -2.39
CA ILE A 68 -0.12 -0.71 -2.21
C ILE A 68 -0.80 -0.74 -0.83
N PHE A 69 -1.37 -1.89 -0.43
CA PHE A 69 -2.06 -2.04 0.85
C PHE A 69 -1.11 -1.87 2.04
N ASP A 70 0.08 -2.44 1.96
CA ASP A 70 1.14 -2.28 2.97
C ASP A 70 1.55 -0.82 3.13
N TRP A 71 1.64 -0.08 2.02
CA TRP A 71 1.94 1.35 2.05
C TRP A 71 0.85 2.14 2.78
N LEU A 72 -0.42 1.89 2.45
CA LEU A 72 -1.56 2.56 3.08
C LEU A 72 -1.61 2.26 4.58
N THR A 73 -1.47 1.00 4.94
CA THR A 73 -1.50 0.53 6.32
C THR A 73 -0.32 1.07 7.12
N GLY A 74 0.89 1.03 6.56
CA GLY A 74 2.10 1.55 7.20
C GLY A 74 2.01 3.05 7.49
N VAL A 75 1.53 3.86 6.53
CA VAL A 75 1.32 5.30 6.75
C VAL A 75 0.24 5.55 7.81
N ASN A 76 -0.85 4.78 7.79
CA ASN A 76 -1.92 4.92 8.79
C ASN A 76 -1.43 4.57 10.21
N LEU A 77 -0.68 3.48 10.36
CA LEU A 77 -0.09 3.09 11.64
C LEU A 77 0.91 4.12 12.15
N ALA A 78 1.77 4.65 11.28
CA ALA A 78 2.71 5.70 11.63
C ALA A 78 1.98 6.99 12.07
N LYS A 79 0.88 7.33 11.40
CA LYS A 79 0.03 8.47 11.79
C LYS A 79 -0.56 8.26 13.19
N LEU A 80 -1.14 7.09 13.46
CA LEU A 80 -1.70 6.77 14.77
C LEU A 80 -0.64 6.81 15.88
N ALA A 81 0.58 6.35 15.60
CA ALA A 81 1.70 6.46 16.53
C ALA A 81 2.11 7.92 16.77
N SER A 82 2.13 8.76 15.73
CA SER A 82 2.43 10.20 15.86
C SER A 82 1.38 10.99 16.63
N GLU A 83 0.14 10.50 16.66
CA GLU A 83 -0.99 11.06 17.41
C GLU A 83 -1.12 10.43 18.81
N ASP A 84 -0.10 9.68 19.26
CA ASP A 84 -0.01 9.06 20.59
C ASP A 84 -1.00 7.92 20.86
N TYR A 85 -1.73 7.44 19.84
CA TYR A 85 -2.66 6.31 19.98
C TYR A 85 -1.97 4.95 20.04
N LEU A 86 -0.77 4.83 19.43
CA LEU A 86 0.01 3.61 19.38
C LEU A 86 1.45 3.86 19.85
N ASP A 87 2.02 2.90 20.57
CA ASP A 87 3.47 2.78 20.71
C ASP A 87 4.06 2.13 19.46
N CYS A 88 5.25 2.58 19.04
CA CYS A 88 6.01 1.94 17.97
C CYS A 88 7.49 1.74 18.31
N TRP A 89 8.05 0.58 17.96
CA TRP A 89 9.48 0.30 18.11
C TRP A 89 9.94 -0.73 17.08
N TRP A 90 11.25 -0.75 16.82
CA TRP A 90 11.87 -1.71 15.91
C TRP A 90 12.17 -3.03 16.63
N ASP A 91 11.69 -4.16 16.09
CA ASP A 91 12.06 -5.50 16.52
C ASP A 91 13.18 -6.03 15.60
N SER A 92 14.40 -6.09 16.14
CA SER A 92 15.59 -6.53 15.40
C SER A 92 15.63 -8.04 15.12
N GLN A 93 14.93 -8.86 15.89
CA GLN A 93 14.88 -10.30 15.65
C GLN A 93 13.98 -10.62 14.46
N LYS A 94 12.89 -9.88 14.31
CA LYS A 94 11.93 -10.03 13.21
C LYS A 94 12.18 -9.10 12.03
N ASN A 95 13.10 -8.14 12.17
CA ASN A 95 13.40 -7.09 11.19
C ASN A 95 12.12 -6.34 10.75
N THR A 96 11.31 -5.92 11.73
CA THR A 96 10.03 -5.26 11.47
C THR A 96 9.72 -4.17 12.50
N MET A 97 8.90 -3.20 12.09
CA MET A 97 8.35 -2.19 12.99
C MET A 97 7.11 -2.76 13.67
N ILE A 98 7.10 -2.78 15.00
CA ILE A 98 5.95 -3.22 15.80
C ILE A 98 5.13 -2.00 16.19
N PHE A 99 3.81 -2.13 16.08
CA PHE A 99 2.83 -1.16 16.56
C PHE A 99 1.95 -1.82 17.62
N LYS A 100 1.78 -1.17 18.76
CA LYS A 100 0.93 -1.66 19.86
C LYS A 100 0.03 -0.55 20.37
N LYS A 101 -1.23 -0.88 20.64
CA LYS A 101 -2.15 0.05 21.32
C LYS A 101 -1.58 0.40 22.69
N LYS A 102 -1.53 1.69 23.03
CA LYS A 102 -1.21 2.10 24.39
C LYS A 102 -2.28 1.57 25.35
N TYR A 103 -1.86 1.04 26.50
CA TYR A 103 -2.82 0.76 27.57
C TYR A 103 -3.36 2.11 28.05
N SER A 104 -4.68 2.30 27.97
CA SER A 104 -5.32 3.38 28.72
C SER A 104 -5.28 2.96 30.18
N ASP A 105 -4.73 3.79 31.05
CA ASP A 105 -4.83 3.65 32.52
C ASP A 105 -6.29 3.86 33.03
N GLU A 106 -7.28 3.53 32.21
CA GLU A 106 -8.71 3.49 32.54
C GLU A 106 -9.15 2.04 32.81
N GLU A 107 -8.37 1.32 33.62
CA GLU A 107 -8.89 0.17 34.38
C GLU A 107 -8.72 0.50 35.86
N PHE A 108 -9.84 0.90 36.47
CA PHE A 108 -10.05 1.10 37.90
C PHE A 108 -9.82 -0.19 38.69
#